data_AF-A0A1E3P3I3-F1
#
_entry.id   AF-A0A1E3P3I3-F1
#
_cell.length_a   1.000
_cell.length_b   1.000
_cell.length_c   1.000
_cell.angle_alpha   90.00
_cell.angle_beta   90.00
_cell.angle_gamma   90.00
#
_symmetry.space_group_name_H-M   'P 1'
#
loop_
_entity.id
_entity.type
_entity.pdbx_description
1 polymer ?
#
loop_
_entity_poly.entity_id
_entity_poly.type
_entity_poly.pdbx_seq_one_letter_code
_entity_poly.pdbx_strand_id
1 'polypeptide(L)'
;MEKIYPQIPKEVHQQARHVRLLFFGFPMFLITSYLLYKRVIVGEEKRVRTGEILDDGSIRPFSPQEIKDHDEKSIMTQIFGDESKAGELPKR
;
A
#
# COMPACT_ATOMS: atom_id res chain seq x y z
N MET A 1 -43.71 20.31 22.10
CA MET A 1 -43.84 18.89 21.73
C MET A 1 -42.46 18.26 21.79
N GLU A 2 -42.25 17.33 22.71
CA GLU A 2 -41.00 16.61 22.87
C GLU A 2 -40.90 15.52 21.79
N LYS A 3 -39.84 15.54 20.98
CA LYS A 3 -39.65 14.53 19.92
C LYS A 3 -39.15 13.25 20.56
N ILE A 4 -40.02 12.25 20.66
CA ILE A 4 -39.65 10.90 21.07
C ILE A 4 -39.06 10.20 19.85
N TYR A 5 -37.75 9.96 19.87
CA TYR A 5 -37.10 9.16 18.82
C TYR A 5 -37.22 7.68 19.17
N PRO A 6 -37.68 6.82 18.23
CA PRO A 6 -37.73 5.39 18.47
C PRO A 6 -36.32 4.84 18.67
N GLN A 7 -36.18 3.90 19.60
CA GLN A 7 -34.94 3.18 19.85
C GLN A 7 -34.51 2.46 18.57
N ILE A 8 -33.32 2.76 18.07
CA ILE A 8 -32.81 2.17 16.83
C ILE A 8 -32.53 0.68 17.07
N PRO A 9 -32.98 -0.24 16.18
CA PRO A 9 -32.70 -1.67 16.33
C PRO A 9 -31.19 -1.96 16.34
N LYS A 10 -30.77 -2.92 17.17
CA LYS A 10 -29.35 -3.32 17.29
C LYS A 10 -28.74 -3.77 15.96
N GLU A 11 -29.54 -4.36 15.08
CA GLU A 11 -29.16 -4.80 13.73
C GLU A 11 -28.70 -3.61 12.86
N VAL A 12 -29.39 -2.48 12.93
CA VAL A 12 -29.04 -1.27 12.18
C VAL A 12 -27.70 -0.71 12.66
N HIS A 13 -27.43 -0.76 13.97
CA HIS A 13 -26.13 -0.38 14.51
C HIS A 13 -24.99 -1.30 14.05
N GLN A 14 -25.25 -2.61 13.99
CA GLN A 14 -24.27 -3.56 13.47
C GLN A 14 -24.00 -3.33 11.98
N GLN A 15 -25.04 -3.16 11.16
CA GLN A 15 -24.90 -2.85 9.72
C GLN A 15 -24.11 -1.55 9.50
N ALA A 16 -24.41 -0.50 10.27
CA ALA A 16 -23.66 0.75 10.20
C ALA A 16 -22.17 0.56 10.53
N ARG A 17 -21.83 -0.32 11.48
CA ARG A 17 -20.43 -0.67 11.78
C ARG A 17 -19.74 -1.36 10.61
N HIS A 18 -20.40 -2.31 9.94
CA HIS A 18 -19.84 -2.98 8.76
C HIS A 18 -19.61 -2.00 7.60
N VAL A 19 -20.61 -1.17 7.31
CA VAL A 19 -20.51 -0.14 6.26
C VAL A 19 -19.37 0.84 6.58
N ARG A 20 -19.24 1.26 7.85
CA ARG A 20 -18.14 2.11 8.29
C ARG A 20 -16.77 1.45 8.05
N LEU A 21 -16.62 0.17 8.33
CA LEU A 21 -15.38 -0.57 8.07
C LEU A 21 -15.06 -0.66 6.57
N LEU A 22 -16.08 -0.86 5.73
CA LEU A 22 -15.91 -0.85 4.27
C LEU A 22 -15.41 0.51 3.77
N PHE A 23 -15.94 1.62 4.29
CA PHE A 23 -15.47 2.95 3.93
C PHE A 23 -14.00 3.20 4.31
N PHE A 24 -13.47 2.52 5.33
CA PHE A 24 -12.05 2.58 5.66
C PHE A 24 -11.19 1.63 4.82
N GLY A 25 -11.70 0.43 4.50
CA GLY A 25 -10.96 -0.55 3.70
C GLY A 25 -10.91 -0.23 2.21
N PHE A 26 -11.98 0.36 1.67
CA PHE A 26 -12.12 0.61 0.24
C PHE A 26 -11.08 1.57 -0.34
N PRO A 27 -10.73 2.70 0.31
CA PRO A 27 -9.64 3.56 -0.17
C PRO A 27 -8.30 2.84 -0.25
N MET A 28 -7.99 2.02 0.76
CA MET A 28 -6.74 1.24 0.77
C MET A 28 -6.71 0.26 -0.40
N PHE A 29 -7.81 -0.44 -0.65
CA PHE A 29 -7.96 -1.36 -1.77
C PHE A 29 -7.81 -0.68 -3.14
N LEU A 30 -8.40 0.51 -3.32
CA LEU A 30 -8.28 1.26 -4.57
C LEU A 30 -6.84 1.72 -4.84
N ILE A 31 -6.15 2.24 -3.81
CA ILE A 31 -4.77 2.71 -3.94
C ILE A 31 -3.83 1.55 -4.32
N THR A 32 -3.94 0.41 -3.64
CA THR A 32 -3.11 -0.76 -3.96
C THR A 32 -3.41 -1.30 -5.36
N SER A 33 -4.69 -1.40 -5.73
CA SER A 33 -5.09 -1.85 -7.07
C SER A 33 -4.56 -0.94 -8.17
N TYR A 34 -4.60 0.38 -7.96
CA TYR A 34 -4.08 1.34 -8.93
C TYR A 34 -2.56 1.24 -9.12
N LEU A 35 -1.81 1.11 -8.01
CA LEU A 35 -0.36 0.92 -8.06
C LEU A 35 0.00 -0.39 -8.76
N LEU A 36 -0.74 -1.47 -8.48
CA LEU A 36 -0.53 -2.76 -9.12
C LEU A 36 -0.85 -2.70 -10.62
N TYR A 37 -1.95 -2.03 -11.00
CA TYR A 37 -2.33 -1.81 -12.40
C TYR A 37 -1.21 -1.09 -13.18
N LYS A 38 -0.65 -0.02 -12.59
CA LYS A 38 0.48 0.69 -13.20
C LYS A 38 1.70 -0.19 -13.42
N ARG A 39 2.01 -1.07 -12.47
CA ARG A 39 3.15 -1.98 -12.60
C ARG A 39 2.91 -3.08 -13.62
N VAL A 40 1.76 -3.75 -13.56
CA VAL A 40 1.47 -4.94 -14.36
C VAL A 40 1.10 -4.59 -15.80
N ILE A 41 0.28 -3.55 -16.00
CA ILE A 41 -0.27 -3.21 -17.32
C ILE A 41 0.54 -2.13 -18.00
N VAL A 42 0.93 -1.07 -17.26
CA VAL A 42 1.69 0.06 -17.84
C VAL A 42 3.20 -0.24 -17.85
N GLY A 43 3.66 -1.20 -17.06
CA GLY A 43 5.08 -1.53 -16.94
C GLY A 43 5.87 -0.50 -16.13
N GLU A 44 5.22 0.32 -15.31
CA GLU A 44 5.89 1.33 -14.46
C GLU A 44 6.77 0.60 -13.43
N GLU A 45 8.06 0.92 -13.40
CA GLU A 45 8.99 0.31 -12.45
C GLU A 45 8.67 0.71 -11.00
N LYS A 46 9.00 -0.18 -10.07
CA LYS A 46 8.86 0.11 -8.63
C LYS A 46 9.64 1.38 -8.32
N ARG A 47 9.03 2.29 -7.56
CA ARG A 47 9.74 3.47 -7.07
C ARG A 47 10.81 3.04 -6.08
N VAL A 48 12.06 3.04 -6.55
CA VAL A 48 13.23 2.75 -5.74
C VAL A 48 13.81 4.07 -5.23
N ARG A 49 14.21 4.09 -3.96
CA ARG A 49 14.95 5.23 -3.42
C ARG A 49 16.34 5.22 -4.03
N THR A 50 16.65 6.20 -4.88
CA THR A 50 17.91 6.25 -5.64
C THR A 50 19.02 7.04 -4.96
N GLY A 51 18.72 7.76 -3.88
CA GLY A 51 19.72 8.52 -3.14
C GLY A 51 19.18 9.24 -1.90
N GLU A 52 20.06 10.05 -1.32
CA GLU A 52 19.80 10.92 -0.18
C GLU A 52 20.09 12.37 -0.53
N ILE A 53 19.23 13.26 -0.05
CA ILE A 53 19.46 14.70 -0.09
C ILE A 53 20.37 15.01 1.09
N LEU A 54 21.55 15.53 0.82
CA LEU A 54 22.52 16.00 1.81
C LEU A 54 22.11 17.38 2.33
N ASP A 55 22.69 17.81 3.46
CA ASP A 55 22.37 19.08 4.11
C ASP A 55 22.67 20.31 3.23
N ASP A 56 23.56 20.15 2.24
CA ASP A 56 23.90 21.16 1.23
C ASP A 56 22.96 21.13 0.00
N GLY A 57 21.94 20.27 0.02
CA GLY A 57 20.99 20.07 -1.07
C GLY A 57 21.52 19.20 -2.22
N SER A 58 22.75 18.67 -2.12
CA SER A 58 23.29 17.76 -3.12
C SER A 58 22.70 16.35 -2.97
N ILE A 59 22.63 15.60 -4.07
CA ILE A 59 22.09 14.23 -4.06
C ILE A 59 23.25 13.24 -4.05
N ARG A 60 23.37 12.45 -2.98
CA ARG A 60 24.26 11.29 -2.94
C ARG A 60 23.53 10.09 -3.54
N PRO A 61 23.93 9.58 -4.71
CA PRO A 61 23.34 8.36 -5.26
C PRO A 61 23.67 7.18 -4.33
N PHE A 62 22.69 6.32 -4.09
CA PHE A 62 22.94 5.08 -3.36
C PHE A 62 23.65 4.06 -4.24
N SER A 63 24.52 3.28 -3.60
CA SER A 63 25.10 2.10 -4.24
C SER A 63 24.02 1.03 -4.46
N PRO A 64 24.20 0.13 -5.45
CA PRO A 64 23.27 -0.99 -5.67
C PRO A 64 23.08 -1.86 -4.42
N GLN A 65 24.12 -1.97 -3.59
CA GLN A 65 24.08 -2.72 -2.34
C GLN A 65 23.19 -2.05 -1.29
N GLU A 66 23.32 -0.73 -1.10
CA GLU A 66 22.48 0.05 -0.16
C GLU A 66 21.00 0.00 -0.56
N ILE A 67 20.70 0.05 -1.86
CA ILE A 67 19.34 -0.10 -2.38
C ILE A 67 18.76 -1.46 -2.00
N LYS A 68 19.54 -2.54 -2.19
CA LYS A 68 19.13 -3.91 -1.87
C LYS A 68 18.91 -4.10 -0.38
N ASP A 69 19.85 -3.64 0.45
CA ASP A 69 19.75 -3.72 1.90
C ASP A 69 18.52 -2.96 2.44
N HIS A 70 18.20 -1.81 1.82
CA HIS A 70 17.00 -1.05 2.16
C HIS A 70 15.72 -1.77 1.75
N ASP A 71 15.69 -2.35 0.55
CA ASP A 71 14.54 -3.10 0.06
C ASP A 71 14.28 -4.36 0.88
N GLU A 72 15.30 -5.11 1.30
CA GLU A 72 15.18 -6.27 2.19
C GLU A 72 14.61 -5.90 3.57
N LYS A 73 14.94 -4.69 4.07
CA LYS A 73 14.46 -4.18 5.36
C LYS A 73 13.08 -3.54 5.29
N SER A 74 12.52 -3.33 4.10
CA SER A 74 11.19 -2.74 3.95
C SER A 74 10.10 -3.65 4.51
N ILE A 75 9.15 -3.07 5.25
CA ILE A 75 7.99 -3.78 5.81
C ILE A 75 7.23 -4.55 4.72
N MET A 76 7.13 -3.97 3.52
CA MET A 76 6.47 -4.62 2.40
C MET A 76 7.19 -5.91 1.98
N THR A 77 8.52 -5.88 1.89
CA THR A 77 9.33 -7.07 1.57
C THR A 77 9.27 -8.12 2.68
N GLN A 78 9.18 -7.70 3.94
CA GLN A 78 9.04 -8.64 5.07
C GLN A 78 7.68 -9.36 5.08
N ILE A 79 6.61 -8.68 4.64
CA ILE A 79 5.25 -9.24 4.61
C ILE A 79 5.00 -10.06 3.34
N PHE A 80 5.43 -9.56 2.19
CA PHE A 80 5.10 -10.13 0.88
C PHE A 80 6.25 -10.92 0.23
N GLY A 81 7.43 -10.92 0.86
CA GLY A 81 8.63 -11.55 0.32
C GLY A 81 9.36 -10.67 -0.70
N ASP A 82 10.48 -11.19 -1.19
CA ASP A 82 11.30 -10.51 -2.19
C ASP A 82 10.63 -10.58 -3.58
N GLU A 83 9.98 -9.48 -3.96
CA GLU A 83 9.27 -9.35 -5.24
C GLU A 83 10.20 -9.41 -6.45
N SER A 84 11.52 -9.20 -6.30
CA SER A 84 12.47 -9.29 -7.41
C SER A 84 12.54 -10.71 -7.99
N LYS A 85 12.23 -11.73 -7.18
CA LYS A 85 12.19 -13.13 -7.58
C LYS A 85 10.88 -13.55 -8.25
N ALA A 86 9.82 -12.73 -8.15
CA ALA A 86 8.52 -13.05 -8.77
C ALA A 86 8.54 -12.95 -10.30
N GLY A 87 9.52 -12.25 -10.88
CA GLY A 87 9.76 -12.19 -12.33
C GLY A 87 10.44 -13.44 -12.91
N GLU A 88 10.99 -14.33 -12.06
CA GLU A 88 11.63 -15.59 -12.46
C GLU A 88 10.65 -16.78 -12.42
N LEU A 89 9.35 -16.53 -12.63
CA LEU A 89 8.44 -17.64 -12.92
C LEU A 89 8.90 -18.28 -14.24
N PRO A 90 9.13 -19.61 -14.29
CA PRO A 90 9.47 -20.27 -15.54
C PRO A 90 8.33 -20.00 -16.52
N LYS A 91 8.65 -19.36 -17.65
CA LYS A 91 7.75 -19.31 -18.80
C LYS A 91 7.44 -20.76 -19.16
N ARG A 92 6.23 -21.21 -18.84
CA ARG A 92 5.68 -22.46 -19.35
C ARG A 92 5.39 -22.33 -20.83
#